data_AF-A0A951QF35-F1
#
_entry.id   AF-A0A951QF35-F1
#
_cell.length_a   1.000
_cell.length_b   1.000
_cell.length_c   1.000
_cell.angle_alpha   90.00
_cell.angle_beta   90.00
_cell.angle_gamma   90.00
#
_symmetry.space_group_name_H-M   'P 1'
#
loop_
_entity.id
_entity.type
_entity.pdbx_description
1 polymer ?
#
loop_
_entity_poly.entity_id
_entity_poly.type
_entity_poly.pdbx_seq_one_letter_code
_entity_poly.pdbx_strand_id
1 'polypeptide(L)' 'MVRLTGYHCLHLSNSDLDVAKDVKRITVTLPARIFEDLEQWAEWESRPPANLAAFLIELSVRAKFPDKYPPPQTGQQS' A
#
# COMPACT_ATOMS: atom_id res chain seq x y z
N MET A 1 -10.73 -38.14 -22.39
CA MET A 1 -10.68 -36.84 -23.08
C MET A 1 -11.02 -35.77 -22.04
N VAL A 2 -10.01 -35.12 -21.48
CA VAL A 2 -10.13 -34.25 -20.31
C VAL A 2 -10.52 -32.84 -20.75
N ARG A 3 -11.67 -32.34 -20.31
CA ARG A 3 -12.02 -30.92 -20.36
C ARG A 3 -11.99 -30.37 -18.94
N LEU A 4 -10.84 -29.82 -18.56
CA LEU A 4 -10.67 -28.99 -17.38
C LEU A 4 -10.99 -27.54 -17.79
N THR A 5 -12.19 -27.06 -17.48
CA THR A 5 -12.46 -25.62 -17.36
C THR A 5 -12.88 -25.35 -15.93
N GLY A 6 -11.88 -25.41 -15.05
CA GLY A 6 -12.00 -24.95 -13.67
C GLY A 6 -11.78 -23.45 -13.63
N TYR A 7 -12.87 -22.70 -13.47
CA TYR A 7 -12.88 -21.44 -12.74
C TYR A 7 -14.17 -21.44 -11.92
N HIS A 8 -14.11 -22.17 -10.81
CA HIS A 8 -15.10 -22.08 -9.76
C HIS A 8 -15.02 -20.63 -9.24
N CYS A 9 -15.98 -19.82 -9.68
CA CYS A 9 -16.12 -18.43 -9.25
C CYS A 9 -16.34 -18.45 -7.74
N LEU A 10 -15.27 -18.20 -6.97
CA LEU A 10 -15.36 -18.02 -5.54
C LEU A 10 -16.17 -16.76 -5.30
N HIS A 11 -17.39 -16.97 -4.84
CA HIS A 11 -18.24 -15.97 -4.22
C HIS A 11 -17.51 -15.50 -2.96
N LEU A 12 -16.68 -14.45 -3.08
CA LEU A 12 -16.10 -13.77 -1.94
C LEU A 12 -17.22 -12.97 -1.27
N SER A 13 -17.82 -13.59 -0.27
CA SER A 13 -18.67 -12.93 0.72
C SER A 13 -17.84 -11.84 1.41
N ASN A 14 -18.14 -10.57 1.11
CA ASN A 14 -17.54 -9.40 1.77
C ASN A 14 -18.13 -9.18 3.17
N SER A 15 -17.98 -10.15 4.06
CA SER A 15 -18.49 -10.10 5.45
C SER A 15 -17.37 -9.92 6.49
N ASP A 16 -16.36 -9.10 6.17
CA ASP A 16 -15.24 -8.71 7.07
C ASP A 16 -14.94 -7.20 6.99
N LEU A 17 -15.96 -6.37 6.69
CA LEU A 17 -15.84 -4.92 6.49
C LEU A 17 -15.94 -4.12 7.81
N ASP A 18 -15.40 -4.64 8.91
CA ASP A 18 -15.51 -4.01 10.24
C ASP A 18 -14.14 -3.79 10.92
N VAL A 19 -13.05 -4.11 10.22
CA VAL A 19 -11.66 -3.73 10.58
C VAL A 19 -11.11 -2.71 9.57
N ALA A 20 -11.98 -1.89 9.00
CA ALA A 20 -11.63 -0.81 8.06
C ALA A 20 -11.90 0.57 8.68
N LYS A 21 -11.33 0.84 9.86
CA LYS A 21 -11.45 2.16 10.49
C LYS A 21 -10.51 3.16 9.78
N ASP A 22 -11.03 3.70 8.67
CA ASP A 22 -10.59 4.88 7.90
C ASP A 22 -9.33 4.75 6.99
N VAL A 23 -9.27 3.73 6.11
CA VAL A 23 -8.31 3.75 4.99
C VAL A 23 -8.90 4.55 3.81
N LYS A 24 -8.33 5.75 3.54
CA LYS A 24 -8.71 6.59 2.40
C LYS A 24 -7.69 6.47 1.27
N ARG A 25 -8.18 6.30 0.04
CA ARG A 25 -7.35 6.27 -1.17
C ARG A 25 -7.38 7.63 -1.85
N ILE A 26 -6.24 8.07 -2.33
CA ILE A 26 -6.08 9.30 -3.12
C ILE A 26 -5.30 9.00 -4.39
N THR A 27 -5.56 9.76 -5.46
CA THR A 27 -4.75 9.74 -6.67
C THR A 27 -3.74 10.88 -6.59
N VAL A 28 -2.46 10.57 -6.79
CA VAL A 28 -1.38 11.56 -6.81
C VAL A 28 -0.77 11.60 -8.21
N THR A 29 -0.47 12.81 -8.69
CA THR A 29 0.23 13.02 -9.97
C THR A 29 1.65 13.49 -9.66
N LEU A 30 2.63 12.77 -10.21
CA LEU A 30 4.05 13.04 -10.01
C LEU A 30 4.69 13.40 -11.36
N PRO A 31 5.73 14.24 -11.38
CA PRO A 31 6.56 14.43 -12.57
C PRO A 31 7.18 13.09 -13.01
N ALA A 32 7.25 12.83 -14.31
CA ALA A 32 7.73 11.56 -14.87
C ALA A 32 9.08 11.13 -14.30
N ARG A 33 10.04 12.06 -14.19
CA ARG A 33 11.37 11.80 -13.63
C ARG A 33 11.34 11.28 -12.19
N ILE A 34 10.46 11.83 -11.36
CA ILE A 34 10.31 11.42 -9.96
C ILE A 34 9.64 10.04 -9.89
N PHE A 35 8.72 9.77 -10.81
CA PHE A 35 8.07 8.46 -10.88
C PHE A 35 9.06 7.37 -11.30
N GLU A 36 9.95 7.64 -12.25
CA GLU A 36 11.02 6.70 -12.65
C GLU A 36 11.93 6.32 -11.47
N ASP A 37 12.37 7.30 -10.68
CA ASP A 37 13.17 7.06 -9.47
C ASP A 37 12.39 6.25 -8.41
N LEU A 38 11.10 6.54 -8.27
CA LEU A 38 10.21 5.81 -7.36
C LEU A 38 10.00 4.35 -7.81
N GLU A 39 9.82 4.11 -9.11
CA GLU A 39 9.70 2.77 -9.68
C GLU A 39 10.96 1.96 -9.43
N GLN A 40 12.13 2.54 -9.70
CA GLN A 40 13.42 1.87 -9.47
C GLN A 40 13.61 1.50 -7.99
N TRP A 41 13.23 2.38 -7.07
CA TRP A 41 13.28 2.06 -5.64
C TRP A 41 12.25 0.98 -5.26
N ALA A 42 11.05 1.03 -5.84
CA ALA A 42 10.03 0.01 -5.61
C ALA A 42 10.48 -1.39 -6.08
N GLU A 43 11.22 -1.47 -7.18
CA GLU A 43 11.85 -2.71 -7.66
C GLU A 43 12.88 -3.25 -6.67
N TRP A 44 13.72 -2.39 -6.09
CA TRP A 44 14.71 -2.82 -5.09
C TRP A 44 14.07 -3.39 -3.82
N GLU A 45 12.94 -2.84 -3.40
CA GLU A 45 12.17 -3.34 -2.25
C GLU A 45 11.16 -4.43 -2.62
N SER A 46 11.12 -4.85 -3.90
CA SER A 46 10.16 -5.85 -4.43
C SER A 46 8.70 -5.55 -4.03
N ARG A 47 8.31 -4.27 -4.07
CA ARG A 47 6.96 -3.81 -3.69
C ARG A 47 6.34 -2.95 -4.77
N PRO A 48 5.00 -2.86 -4.85
CA PRO A 48 4.35 -1.96 -5.79
C PRO A 48 4.73 -0.49 -5.51
N PRO A 49 5.00 0.34 -6.55
CA PRO A 49 5.36 1.75 -6.38
C PRO A 49 4.26 2.56 -5.67
N ALA A 50 2.98 2.18 -5.83
CA ALA A 50 1.88 2.79 -5.09
C ALA A 50 1.99 2.60 -3.57
N ASN A 51 2.46 1.43 -3.12
CA ASN A 51 2.63 1.15 -1.70
C ASN A 51 3.84 1.92 -1.13
N LEU A 52 4.94 1.97 -1.89
CA LEU A 52 6.10 2.81 -1.55
C LEU A 52 5.68 4.28 -1.43
N ALA A 53 4.95 4.81 -2.42
CA ALA A 53 4.46 6.19 -2.38
C ALA A 53 3.58 6.46 -1.15
N ALA A 54 2.66 5.55 -0.82
CA ALA A 54 1.80 5.69 0.35
C ALA A 54 2.63 5.76 1.65
N PHE A 55 3.66 4.90 1.77
CA PHE A 55 4.58 4.91 2.91
C PHE A 55 5.38 6.21 3.01
N LEU A 56 5.93 6.70 1.89
CA LEU A 56 6.67 7.96 1.85
C LEU A 56 5.80 9.17 2.22
N ILE A 57 4.54 9.17 1.77
CA ILE A 57 3.57 10.21 2.14
C ILE A 57 3.26 10.13 3.64
N GLU A 58 3.04 8.94 4.19
CA GLU A 58 2.81 8.75 5.62
C GLU A 58 3.98 9.28 6.46
N LEU A 59 5.21 8.92 6.09
CA LEU A 59 6.41 9.41 6.76
C LEU A 59 6.50 10.94 6.72
N SER A 60 6.23 11.53 5.56
CA SER A 60 6.24 12.98 5.37
C SER A 60 5.17 13.68 6.23
N VAL A 61 3.97 13.12 6.30
CA VAL A 61 2.86 13.65 7.12
C VAL A 61 3.19 13.53 8.61
N ARG A 62 3.73 12.39 9.06
CA ARG A 62 4.17 12.18 10.44
C ARG A 62 5.26 13.17 10.84
N ALA A 63 6.25 13.39 9.97
CA ALA A 63 7.30 14.37 10.21
C ALA A 63 6.75 15.81 10.28
N LYS A 64 5.67 16.11 9.55
CA LYS A 64 5.03 17.43 9.58
C LYS A 64 4.16 17.66 10.82
N PHE A 65 3.56 16.61 11.37
CA PHE A 65 2.67 16.66 12.54
C PHE A 65 3.15 15.75 13.67
N PRO A 66 4.34 16.01 14.26
CA PRO A 66 4.92 15.17 15.30
C PRO A 66 4.06 15.11 16.56
N ASP A 67 3.32 16.19 16.88
CA ASP A 67 2.42 16.25 18.04
C ASP A 67 1.16 15.36 17.88
N LYS A 68 0.77 15.07 16.63
CA LYS A 68 -0.47 14.34 16.31
C LYS A 68 -0.25 12.85 16.03
N TYR A 69 0.92 12.51 15.51
CA TYR A 69 1.27 11.14 15.16
C TYR A 69 2.55 10.75 15.90
N PRO A 70 2.47 9.98 16.99
CA PRO A 70 3.67 9.48 17.64
C PRO A 70 4.48 8.62 16.66
N PRO A 71 5.82 8.59 16.80
CA PRO A 71 6.65 7.76 15.94
C PRO A 71 6.21 6.29 16.07
N PRO A 72 6.18 5.53 14.95
CA PRO A 72 5.83 4.12 15.01
C PRO A 72 6.77 3.43 16.00
N GLN A 73 6.19 2.77 17.01
CA GLN A 73 6.95 2.02 18.01
C GLN A 73 7.78 0.98 17.28
N THR A 74 9.09 1.22 17.20
CA THR A 74 10.06 0.35 16.55
C THR A 74 10.20 -0.90 17.41
N GLY A 75 9.35 -1.89 17.17
CA GLY A 75 9.34 -3.12 17.95
C GLY A 75 8.31 -4.10 17.40
N GLN A 76 8.71 -4.84 16.36
CA GLN A 76 8.31 -6.22 16.01
C GLN A 76 8.56 -6.49 14.52
N GLN A 77 9.82 -6.67 14.16
CA GLN A 77 10.21 -7.64 13.14
C GLN A 77 11.39 -8.40 13.75
N SER A 78 11.03 -9.41 14.55
CA SER A 78 11.93 -10.43 15.07
C SER A 78 11.90 -11.63 14.14
#